data_AF-A0A8X6IVJ0-F1
#
_entry.id   AF-A0A8X6IVJ0-F1
#
_cell.length_a   1.000
_cell.length_b   1.000
_cell.length_c   1.000
_cell.angle_alpha   90.00
_cell.angle_beta   90.00
_cell.angle_gamma   90.00
#
_symmetry.space_group_name_H-M   'P 1'
#
loop_
_entity.id
_entity.type
_entity.pdbx_description
1 polymer ?
#
loop_
_entity_poly.entity_id
_entity_poly.type
_entity_poly.pdbx_seq_one_letter_code
_entity_poly.pdbx_strand_id
1 'polypeptide(L)'
;MKVKACLNQKKAIISSLTRLKNKTLEDINELDSSELKIRKNRFDTIGEVLKTIFDNLFSLAGDNEIEDYILEKQELFDTWEEMLILLDRRVSHLNKTNKNTEVTHTRNSDSTEIKLPTLSLPTFSGVIDEWLTFSDLFQAAVTNNQNLTGAQKLQYLKGVLKGDAQKIVQSLPITDGNFQIAWDLLKERYFHKREILSSLMKKLMNISPITCESHAQILRLVDSTKECVRLLETLDLKVEGTADIILMFVIQFKLDSTTRGWWERSLDSEKIPSLSELLKFLSNHARSLMTEGYGVKRNISNKKVTLVASGFQLHCTYCQNNHNLN
;
A
#
# COMPACT_ATOMS: atom_id res chain seq x y z
N MET A 1 19.54 38.89 -4.66
CA MET A 1 18.96 38.93 -3.29
C MET A 1 18.55 37.56 -2.74
N LYS A 2 17.91 36.68 -3.52
CA LYS A 2 17.41 35.37 -3.04
C LYS A 2 18.50 34.37 -2.60
N VAL A 3 19.59 34.23 -3.36
CA VAL A 3 20.71 33.32 -3.01
C VAL A 3 21.38 33.69 -1.69
N LYS A 4 21.69 34.97 -1.47
CA LYS A 4 22.31 35.46 -0.22
C LYS A 4 21.45 35.19 1.02
N ALA A 5 20.13 35.31 0.89
CA ALA A 5 19.20 34.97 1.98
C ALA A 5 19.23 33.46 2.27
N CYS A 6 19.25 32.62 1.24
CA CYS A 6 19.31 31.17 1.37
C CYS A 6 20.64 30.70 1.99
N LEU A 7 21.77 31.29 1.59
CA LEU A 7 23.08 31.04 2.20
C LEU A 7 23.15 31.45 3.69
N ASN A 8 22.51 32.56 4.05
CA ASN A 8 22.42 32.99 5.46
C ASN A 8 21.55 32.04 6.29
N GLN A 9 20.42 31.58 5.73
CA GLN A 9 19.58 30.56 6.36
C GLN A 9 20.35 29.24 6.54
N LYS A 10 21.06 28.78 5.49
CA LYS A 10 21.92 27.59 5.56
C LYS A 10 22.89 27.67 6.74
N LYS A 11 23.66 28.75 6.83
CA LYS A 11 24.65 28.95 7.92
C LYS A 11 24.01 28.91 9.31
N ALA A 12 22.85 29.56 9.49
CA ALA A 12 22.14 29.58 10.76
C ALA A 12 21.63 28.19 11.19
N ILE A 13 21.11 27.42 10.23
CA ILE A 13 20.61 26.07 10.47
C ILE A 13 21.76 25.08 10.72
N ILE A 14 22.87 25.17 9.98
CA ILE A 14 24.08 24.38 10.24
C ILE A 14 24.60 24.65 11.65
N SER A 15 24.73 25.92 12.06
CA SER A 15 25.13 26.27 13.43
C SER A 15 24.19 25.68 14.48
N SER A 16 22.88 25.68 14.20
CA SER A 16 21.88 25.08 15.08
C SER A 16 22.01 23.55 15.16
N LEU A 17 22.31 22.88 14.03
CA LEU A 17 22.60 21.45 13.97
C LEU A 17 23.85 21.12 14.78
N THR A 18 24.95 21.85 14.59
CA THR A 18 26.21 21.64 15.32
C THR A 18 26.03 21.82 16.83
N ARG A 19 25.28 22.85 17.25
CA ARG A 19 24.96 23.06 18.67
C ARG A 19 24.13 21.92 19.25
N LEU A 20 23.13 21.45 18.51
CA LEU A 20 22.30 20.32 18.93
C LEU A 20 23.12 19.02 18.99
N LYS A 21 24.03 18.82 18.04
CA LYS A 21 24.98 17.70 18.00
C LYS A 21 25.83 17.66 19.25
N ASN A 22 26.55 18.75 19.55
CA ASN A 22 27.46 18.82 20.69
C ASN A 22 26.70 18.60 22.01
N LYS A 23 25.56 19.28 22.19
CA LYS A 23 24.73 19.08 23.38
C LYS A 23 24.29 17.62 23.53
N THR A 24 23.92 16.96 22.44
CA THR A 24 23.49 15.56 22.46
C THR A 24 24.64 14.61 22.79
N LEU A 25 25.85 14.86 22.29
CA LEU A 25 27.01 14.04 22.64
C LEU A 25 27.37 14.18 24.13
N GLU A 26 27.16 15.35 24.73
CA GLU A 26 27.37 15.60 26.16
C GLU A 26 26.34 14.88 27.05
N ASP A 27 25.05 14.99 26.72
CA ASP A 27 23.97 14.57 27.62
C ASP A 27 23.29 13.23 27.28
N ILE A 28 23.60 12.58 26.15
CA ILE A 28 22.85 11.40 25.67
C ILE A 28 22.74 10.24 26.68
N ASN A 29 23.73 10.06 27.54
CA ASN A 29 23.71 8.98 28.52
C ASN A 29 22.81 9.30 29.72
N GLU A 30 22.53 10.58 29.99
CA GLU A 30 21.73 11.06 31.11
C GLU A 30 20.24 11.22 30.74
N LEU A 31 19.92 11.32 29.44
CA LEU A 31 18.56 11.51 28.95
C LEU A 31 17.67 10.27 29.10
N ASP A 32 16.40 10.49 29.44
CA ASP A 32 15.38 9.44 29.47
C ASP A 32 14.79 9.12 28.08
N SER A 33 13.93 8.09 27.99
CA SER A 33 13.35 7.66 26.71
C SER A 33 12.47 8.72 26.04
N SER A 34 11.79 9.56 26.82
CA SER A 34 10.95 10.65 26.31
C SER A 34 11.82 11.80 25.78
N GLU A 35 12.85 12.18 26.51
CA GLU A 35 13.79 13.24 26.16
C GLU A 35 14.60 12.90 24.92
N LEU A 36 15.03 11.64 24.77
CA LEU A 36 15.69 11.15 23.56
C LEU A 36 14.76 11.20 22.34
N LYS A 37 13.48 10.89 22.51
CA LYS A 37 12.48 10.98 21.43
C LYS A 37 12.25 12.43 21.00
N ILE A 38 12.17 13.35 21.97
CA ILE A 38 12.10 14.80 21.69
C ILE A 38 13.37 15.25 20.97
N ARG A 39 14.55 14.78 21.40
CA ARG A 39 15.83 15.10 20.76
C ARG A 39 15.86 14.63 19.30
N LYS A 40 15.42 13.40 19.03
CA LYS A 40 15.30 12.83 17.69
C LYS A 40 14.41 13.67 16.78
N ASN A 41 13.20 14.01 17.23
CA ASN A 41 12.27 14.87 16.48
C ASN A 41 12.88 16.25 16.13
N ARG A 42 13.73 16.81 17.02
CA ARG A 42 14.44 18.06 16.74
C ARG A 42 15.51 17.91 15.66
N PHE A 43 16.25 16.80 15.65
CA PHE A 43 17.17 16.49 14.54
C PHE A 43 16.41 16.30 13.24
N ASP A 44 15.29 15.56 13.23
CA ASP A 44 14.46 15.35 12.04
C ASP A 44 13.95 16.68 11.46
N THR A 45 13.46 17.58 12.32
CA THR A 45 12.99 18.90 11.90
C THR A 45 14.10 19.73 11.25
N ILE A 46 15.31 19.71 11.81
CA ILE A 46 16.46 20.43 11.25
C ILE A 46 16.89 19.82 9.90
N GLY A 47 16.86 18.50 9.78
CA GLY A 47 17.18 17.78 8.53
C GLY A 47 16.23 18.17 7.39
N GLU A 48 14.92 18.21 7.63
CA GLU A 48 13.93 18.62 6.62
C GLU A 48 14.09 20.08 6.18
N VAL A 49 14.41 20.98 7.12
CA VAL A 49 14.71 22.38 6.81
C VAL A 49 15.99 22.49 5.96
N LEU A 50 17.05 21.74 6.31
CA LEU A 50 18.28 21.70 5.51
C LEU A 50 18.03 21.18 4.11
N LYS A 51 17.25 20.11 3.95
CA LYS A 51 16.86 19.55 2.66
C LYS A 51 16.20 20.61 1.78
N THR A 52 15.21 21.31 2.33
CA THR A 52 14.50 22.41 1.65
C THR A 52 15.45 23.55 1.26
N ILE A 53 16.39 23.92 2.13
CA ILE A 53 17.39 24.96 1.85
C ILE A 53 18.31 24.52 0.70
N PHE A 54 18.82 23.29 0.71
CA PHE A 54 19.70 22.78 -0.34
C PHE A 54 18.97 22.64 -1.69
N ASP A 55 17.72 22.18 -1.69
CA ASP A 55 16.93 22.08 -2.93
C ASP A 55 16.68 23.46 -3.54
N ASN A 56 16.44 24.48 -2.70
CA ASN A 56 16.37 25.87 -3.14
C ASN A 56 17.72 26.41 -3.63
N LEU A 57 18.84 26.06 -2.98
CA LEU A 57 20.18 26.46 -3.43
C LEU A 57 20.52 25.86 -4.79
N PHE A 58 20.24 24.58 -5.02
CA PHE A 58 20.45 23.94 -6.32
C PHE A 58 19.62 24.58 -7.43
N SER A 59 18.39 25.03 -7.13
CA SER A 59 17.56 25.74 -8.12
C SER A 59 18.05 27.15 -8.48
N LEU A 60 18.92 27.73 -7.64
CA LEU A 60 19.39 29.11 -7.78
C LEU A 60 20.90 29.24 -8.10
N ALA A 61 21.66 28.15 -7.99
CA ALA A 61 23.10 28.11 -8.23
C ALA A 61 23.42 28.00 -9.73
N GLY A 62 24.56 28.58 -10.14
CA GLY A 62 25.12 28.35 -11.48
C GLY A 62 25.97 27.08 -11.51
N ASP A 63 26.17 26.49 -12.69
CA ASP A 63 26.78 25.16 -12.89
C ASP A 63 28.11 24.94 -12.14
N ASN A 64 28.92 26.00 -11.97
CA ASN A 64 30.24 25.92 -11.34
C ASN A 64 30.22 25.86 -9.79
N GLU A 65 29.11 26.20 -9.13
CA GLU A 65 28.99 26.20 -7.65
C GLU A 65 28.21 24.97 -7.13
N ILE A 66 27.58 24.20 -8.03
CA ILE A 66 26.69 23.10 -7.66
C ILE A 66 27.48 21.95 -7.03
N GLU A 67 28.68 21.66 -7.53
CA GLU A 67 29.52 20.56 -7.03
C GLU A 67 29.93 20.76 -5.56
N ASP A 68 30.36 21.97 -5.19
CA ASP A 68 30.70 22.33 -3.81
C ASP A 68 29.49 22.20 -2.87
N TYR A 69 28.31 22.63 -3.32
CA TYR A 69 27.08 22.49 -2.52
C TYR A 69 26.61 21.04 -2.39
N ILE A 70 26.89 20.17 -3.37
CA ILE A 70 26.60 18.73 -3.28
C ILE A 70 27.48 18.08 -2.22
N LEU A 71 28.79 18.37 -2.22
CA LEU A 71 29.72 17.83 -1.23
C LEU A 71 29.36 18.29 0.18
N GLU A 72 29.09 19.59 0.36
CA GLU A 72 28.67 20.14 1.66
C GLU A 72 27.33 19.53 2.14
N LYS A 73 26.39 19.29 1.22
CA LYS A 73 25.14 18.60 1.55
C LYS A 73 25.42 17.17 2.03
N GLN A 74 26.29 16.42 1.36
CA GLN A 74 26.61 15.05 1.74
C GLN A 74 27.20 14.99 3.16
N GLU A 75 28.25 15.76 3.45
CA GLU A 75 28.88 15.77 4.78
C GLU A 75 27.89 16.12 5.92
N LEU A 76 26.99 17.08 5.68
CA LEU A 76 25.98 17.47 6.65
C LEU A 76 24.90 16.41 6.86
N PHE A 77 24.49 15.74 5.79
CA PHE A 77 23.49 14.68 5.88
C PHE A 77 24.07 13.40 6.52
N ASP A 78 25.33 13.08 6.25
CA ASP A 78 26.03 11.98 6.91
C ASP A 78 26.11 12.21 8.43
N THR A 79 26.53 13.40 8.85
CA THR A 79 26.58 13.75 10.28
C THR A 79 25.20 13.78 10.93
N TRP A 80 24.15 14.14 10.20
CA TRP A 80 22.77 14.08 10.66
C TRP A 80 22.29 12.64 10.85
N GLU A 81 22.55 11.77 9.87
CA GLU A 81 22.20 10.35 9.92
C GLU A 81 22.91 9.61 11.07
N GLU A 82 24.20 9.89 11.26
CA GLU A 82 24.98 9.36 12.39
C GLU A 82 24.32 9.69 13.75
N MET A 83 23.85 10.93 13.92
CA MET A 83 23.20 11.36 15.16
C MET A 83 21.84 10.70 15.37
N LEU A 84 21.06 10.49 14.30
CA LEU A 84 19.80 9.76 14.37
C LEU A 84 20.00 8.30 14.76
N ILE A 85 21.00 7.63 14.18
CA ILE A 85 21.36 6.25 14.52
C ILE A 85 21.79 6.16 15.99
N LEU A 86 22.63 7.09 16.45
CA LEU A 86 23.11 7.15 17.83
C LEU A 86 21.96 7.33 18.84
N LEU A 87 20.99 8.21 18.54
CA LEU A 87 19.78 8.38 19.35
C LEU A 87 18.89 7.13 19.36
N ASP A 88 18.70 6.50 18.20
CA ASP A 88 17.85 5.30 18.07
C ASP A 88 18.44 4.09 18.81
N ARG A 89 19.77 3.92 18.74
CA ARG A 89 20.51 2.92 19.53
C ARG A 89 20.34 3.15 21.02
N ARG A 90 20.41 4.40 21.49
CA ARG A 90 20.24 4.74 22.91
C ARG A 90 18.82 4.46 23.38
N VAL A 91 17.80 4.87 22.63
CA VAL A 91 16.39 4.57 22.92
C VAL A 91 16.16 3.06 22.99
N SER A 92 16.72 2.32 22.05
CA SER A 92 16.65 0.85 22.02
C SER A 92 17.33 0.21 23.23
N HIS A 93 18.44 0.77 23.71
CA HIS A 93 19.13 0.30 24.92
C HIS A 93 18.30 0.55 26.19
N LEU A 94 17.73 1.74 26.35
CA LEU A 94 16.87 2.07 27.51
C LEU A 94 15.60 1.21 27.54
N ASN A 95 15.02 0.92 26.37
CA ASN A 95 13.88 0.01 26.25
C ASN A 95 14.23 -1.47 26.54
N LYS A 96 15.52 -1.85 26.46
CA LYS A 96 16.01 -3.16 26.89
C LYS A 96 16.28 -3.19 28.40
N THR A 97 16.88 -2.15 28.96
CA THR A 97 17.17 -2.09 30.41
C THR A 97 15.91 -2.00 31.26
N ASN A 98 14.86 -1.28 30.80
CA ASN A 98 13.57 -1.20 31.51
C ASN A 98 12.79 -2.53 31.54
N LYS A 99 13.20 -3.56 30.76
CA LYS A 99 12.60 -4.91 30.82
C LYS A 99 13.27 -5.84 31.83
N ASN A 100 14.43 -5.46 32.37
CA ASN A 100 15.20 -6.32 33.28
C ASN A 100 14.98 -6.00 34.77
N THR A 101 14.24 -4.94 35.10
CA THR A 101 14.06 -4.48 36.49
C THR A 101 12.79 -4.98 37.17
N GLU A 102 11.94 -5.72 36.49
CA GLU A 102 10.76 -6.36 37.09
C GLU A 102 10.80 -7.86 36.81
N VAL A 103 11.08 -8.64 37.86
CA VAL A 103 10.43 -9.92 38.26
C VAL A 103 11.43 -10.81 38.99
N THR A 104 11.39 -10.75 40.32
CA THR A 104 11.70 -11.89 41.18
C THR A 104 10.65 -12.98 40.95
N HIS A 105 11.10 -14.22 40.75
CA HIS A 105 10.33 -15.48 40.81
C HIS A 105 9.28 -15.76 39.70
N THR A 106 9.62 -16.53 38.67
CA THR A 106 9.45 -18.02 38.56
C THR A 106 9.39 -18.53 37.10
N ARG A 107 10.33 -19.45 36.80
CA ARG A 107 10.27 -20.62 35.88
C ARG A 107 9.85 -20.44 34.41
N ASN A 108 10.87 -20.58 33.55
CA ASN A 108 10.94 -21.31 32.27
C ASN A 108 9.65 -21.51 31.45
N SER A 109 9.56 -20.73 30.37
CA SER A 109 9.47 -21.29 29.02
C SER A 109 10.12 -20.31 28.04
N ASP A 110 11.31 -20.67 27.54
CA ASP A 110 11.95 -19.99 26.41
C ASP A 110 11.08 -20.17 25.16
N SER A 111 10.10 -19.28 24.99
CA SER A 111 9.60 -18.94 23.68
C SER A 111 10.31 -17.67 23.27
N THR A 112 11.18 -17.76 22.26
CA THR A 112 11.69 -16.62 21.51
C THR A 112 10.51 -15.82 20.96
N GLU A 113 10.03 -14.85 21.73
CA GLU A 113 8.90 -14.01 21.36
C GLU A 113 9.38 -13.05 20.26
N ILE A 114 9.19 -13.49 19.01
CA ILE A 114 9.32 -12.65 17.81
C ILE A 114 8.38 -11.47 18.01
N LYS A 115 8.91 -10.31 18.39
CA LYS A 115 8.14 -9.07 18.48
C LYS A 115 7.82 -8.63 17.05
N LEU A 116 6.63 -9.02 16.61
CA LEU A 116 6.00 -8.54 15.39
C LEU A 116 5.95 -6.99 15.43
N PRO A 117 6.01 -6.32 14.26
CA PRO A 117 5.80 -4.88 14.18
C PRO A 117 4.56 -4.47 14.96
N THR A 118 4.66 -3.40 15.75
CA THR A 118 3.54 -2.88 16.53
C THR A 118 2.40 -2.52 15.58
N LEU A 119 1.25 -3.21 15.70
CA LEU A 119 0.09 -2.99 14.83
C LEU A 119 -0.39 -1.54 14.99
N SER A 120 -0.28 -0.73 13.93
CA SER A 120 -0.90 0.59 13.89
C SER A 120 -2.40 0.43 13.64
N LEU A 121 -3.21 1.15 14.42
CA LEU A 121 -4.65 1.13 14.21
C LEU A 121 -5.01 1.82 12.88
N PRO A 122 -6.00 1.30 12.13
CA PRO A 122 -6.43 1.91 10.89
C PRO A 122 -7.08 3.27 11.16
N THR A 123 -6.80 4.25 10.31
CA THR A 123 -7.43 5.58 10.39
C THR A 123 -8.72 5.64 9.59
N PHE A 124 -9.71 6.38 10.07
CA PHE A 124 -11.00 6.53 9.38
C PHE A 124 -11.42 8.00 9.27
N SER A 125 -11.66 8.45 8.04
CA SER A 125 -11.98 9.86 7.72
C SER A 125 -13.47 10.14 7.53
N GLY A 126 -14.31 9.09 7.42
CA GLY A 126 -15.73 9.19 7.11
C GLY A 126 -16.14 8.67 5.73
N VAL A 127 -15.27 7.96 5.01
CA VAL A 127 -15.61 7.35 3.72
C VAL A 127 -16.44 6.08 3.96
N ILE A 128 -17.69 6.08 3.47
CA ILE A 128 -18.64 4.97 3.70
C ILE A 128 -18.08 3.62 3.21
N ASP A 129 -17.39 3.60 2.08
CA ASP A 129 -16.83 2.37 1.50
C ASP A 129 -15.76 1.72 2.39
N GLU A 130 -15.06 2.54 3.20
CA GLU A 130 -14.00 2.09 4.10
C GLU A 130 -14.55 1.66 5.48
N TRP A 131 -15.83 1.98 5.76
CA TRP A 131 -16.43 1.75 7.08
C TRP A 131 -16.41 0.27 7.48
N LEU A 132 -16.79 -0.64 6.58
CA LEU A 132 -16.81 -2.08 6.88
C LEU A 132 -15.43 -2.57 7.33
N THR A 133 -14.40 -2.28 6.52
CA THR A 133 -13.01 -2.66 6.80
C THR A 133 -12.48 -2.01 8.08
N PHE A 134 -12.74 -0.72 8.28
CA PHE A 134 -12.33 -0.02 9.50
C PHE A 134 -13.00 -0.61 10.74
N SER A 135 -14.32 -0.81 10.68
CA SER A 135 -15.12 -1.27 11.81
C SER A 135 -14.70 -2.66 12.27
N ASP A 136 -14.44 -3.58 11.34
CA ASP A 136 -13.97 -4.94 11.61
C ASP A 136 -12.58 -4.93 12.28
N LEU A 137 -11.63 -4.21 11.69
CA LEU A 137 -10.26 -4.10 12.23
C LEU A 137 -10.23 -3.43 13.62
N PHE A 138 -10.97 -2.34 13.80
CA PHE A 138 -11.04 -1.65 15.09
C PHE A 138 -11.77 -2.49 16.14
N GLN A 139 -12.80 -3.25 15.73
CA GLN A 139 -13.50 -4.14 16.63
C GLN A 139 -12.60 -5.27 17.12
N ALA A 140 -11.83 -5.90 16.22
CA ALA A 140 -10.87 -6.94 16.54
C ALA A 140 -9.73 -6.42 17.44
N ALA A 141 -9.17 -5.24 17.14
CA ALA A 141 -8.00 -4.72 17.84
C ALA A 141 -8.32 -4.06 19.19
N VAL A 142 -9.43 -3.35 19.29
CA VAL A 142 -9.72 -2.45 20.43
C VAL A 142 -11.02 -2.84 21.14
N THR A 143 -12.12 -3.01 20.39
CA THR A 143 -13.45 -3.22 21.01
C THR A 143 -13.53 -4.56 21.75
N ASN A 144 -13.04 -5.63 21.14
CA ASN A 144 -13.07 -6.98 21.68
C ASN A 144 -11.96 -7.23 22.72
N ASN A 145 -11.03 -6.29 22.88
CA ASN A 145 -9.95 -6.40 23.87
C ASN A 145 -10.50 -6.12 25.27
N GLN A 146 -10.46 -7.14 26.14
CA GLN A 146 -10.95 -7.07 27.52
C GLN A 146 -9.99 -6.34 28.46
N ASN A 147 -8.72 -6.17 28.06
CA ASN A 147 -7.70 -5.49 28.87
C ASN A 147 -7.77 -3.96 28.77
N LEU A 148 -8.65 -3.42 27.91
CA LEU A 148 -8.82 -1.98 27.71
C LEU A 148 -10.10 -1.49 28.40
N THR A 149 -9.98 -0.41 29.16
CA THR A 149 -11.14 0.28 29.73
C THR A 149 -11.92 1.02 28.64
N GLY A 150 -13.19 1.38 28.89
CA GLY A 150 -13.98 2.14 27.93
C GLY A 150 -13.33 3.50 27.60
N ALA A 151 -12.77 4.17 28.59
CA ALA A 151 -12.03 5.42 28.43
C ALA A 151 -10.81 5.24 27.51
N GLN A 152 -10.04 4.16 27.68
CA GLN A 152 -8.91 3.84 26.80
C GLN A 152 -9.37 3.53 25.38
N LYS A 153 -10.44 2.74 25.21
CA LYS A 153 -11.03 2.45 23.90
C LYS A 153 -11.50 3.72 23.18
N LEU A 154 -12.12 4.64 23.91
CA LEU A 154 -12.56 5.93 23.38
C LEU A 154 -11.37 6.85 23.02
N GLN A 155 -10.29 6.82 23.81
CA GLN A 155 -9.07 7.54 23.48
C GLN A 155 -8.43 7.02 22.18
N TYR A 156 -8.36 5.69 22.00
CA TYR A 156 -7.91 5.09 20.75
C TYR A 156 -8.83 5.47 19.58
N LEU A 157 -10.15 5.38 19.76
CA LEU A 157 -11.14 5.73 18.76
C LEU A 157 -10.94 7.19 18.29
N LYS A 158 -10.83 8.14 19.23
CA LYS A 158 -10.59 9.56 18.90
C LYS A 158 -9.26 9.81 18.20
N GLY A 159 -8.23 9.01 18.47
CA GLY A 159 -6.91 9.14 17.86
C GLY A 159 -6.83 8.67 16.41
N VAL A 160 -7.71 7.73 16.02
CA VAL A 160 -7.72 7.16 14.66
C VAL A 160 -8.74 7.82 13.72
N LEU A 161 -9.74 8.50 14.28
CA LEU A 161 -10.72 9.24 13.51
C LEU A 161 -10.16 10.56 13.00
N LYS A 162 -10.47 10.88 11.75
CA LYS A 162 -10.10 12.12 11.06
C LYS A 162 -11.34 12.75 10.41
N GLY A 163 -11.22 14.01 10.02
CA GLY A 163 -12.24 14.69 9.21
C GLY A 163 -13.62 14.70 9.86
N ASP A 164 -14.65 14.34 9.08
CA ASP A 164 -16.04 14.39 9.53
C ASP A 164 -16.36 13.30 10.57
N ALA A 165 -15.71 12.15 10.49
CA ALA A 165 -15.89 11.09 11.47
C ALA A 165 -15.42 11.50 12.87
N GLN A 166 -14.35 12.30 12.95
CA GLN A 166 -13.86 12.83 14.23
C GLN A 166 -14.85 13.82 14.87
N LYS A 167 -15.49 14.67 14.06
CA LYS A 167 -16.43 15.70 14.54
C LYS A 167 -17.62 15.10 15.30
N ILE A 168 -18.08 13.92 14.89
CA ILE A 168 -19.22 13.21 15.50
C ILE A 168 -18.96 12.91 16.97
N VAL A 169 -17.73 12.50 17.31
CA VAL A 169 -17.37 12.04 18.66
C VAL A 169 -16.57 13.07 19.45
N GLN A 170 -16.20 14.21 18.84
CA GLN A 170 -15.31 15.20 19.44
C GLN A 170 -15.86 15.74 20.77
N SER A 171 -17.17 15.98 20.86
CA SER A 171 -17.85 16.54 22.04
C SER A 171 -17.93 15.58 23.23
N LEU A 172 -17.73 14.27 23.02
CA LEU A 172 -17.86 13.28 24.08
C LEU A 172 -16.64 13.30 25.00
N PRO A 173 -16.79 13.50 26.33
CA PRO A 173 -15.66 13.41 27.24
C PRO A 173 -15.14 11.98 27.32
N ILE A 174 -13.82 11.83 27.53
CA ILE A 174 -13.17 10.51 27.62
C ILE A 174 -13.56 9.85 28.95
N THR A 175 -14.56 8.98 28.91
CA THR A 175 -15.07 8.22 30.07
C THR A 175 -15.42 6.80 29.65
N ASP A 176 -15.53 5.87 30.61
CA ASP A 176 -15.85 4.46 30.32
C ASP A 176 -17.21 4.27 29.66
N GLY A 177 -18.23 5.03 30.07
CA GLY A 177 -19.58 4.94 29.53
C GLY A 177 -19.72 5.52 28.11
N ASN A 178 -18.84 6.43 27.71
CA ASN A 178 -18.99 7.16 26.45
C ASN A 178 -18.42 6.43 25.23
N PHE A 179 -17.64 5.36 25.42
CA PHE A 179 -17.15 4.57 24.29
C PHE A 179 -18.28 3.98 23.47
N GLN A 180 -19.25 3.34 24.14
CA GLN A 180 -20.37 2.70 23.45
C GLN A 180 -21.22 3.74 22.71
N ILE A 181 -21.46 4.89 23.34
CA ILE A 181 -22.18 6.02 22.73
C ILE A 181 -21.43 6.51 21.47
N ALA A 182 -20.12 6.73 21.57
CA ALA A 182 -19.30 7.16 20.44
C ALA A 182 -19.34 6.15 19.28
N TRP A 183 -19.26 4.86 19.61
CA TRP A 183 -19.29 3.77 18.63
C TRP A 183 -20.65 3.67 17.93
N ASP A 184 -21.73 3.80 18.68
CA ASP A 184 -23.09 3.73 18.15
C ASP A 184 -23.42 4.94 17.27
N LEU A 185 -22.95 6.15 17.62
CA LEU A 185 -23.08 7.34 16.76
C LEU A 185 -22.36 7.18 15.42
N LEU A 186 -21.17 6.56 15.42
CA LEU A 186 -20.45 6.27 14.17
C LEU A 186 -21.17 5.21 13.33
N LYS A 187 -21.68 4.15 13.96
CA LYS A 187 -22.52 3.14 13.29
C LYS A 187 -23.78 3.77 12.70
N GLU A 188 -24.48 4.61 13.46
CA GLU A 188 -25.68 5.28 12.99
C GLU A 188 -25.40 6.12 11.74
N ARG A 189 -24.26 6.79 11.67
CA ARG A 189 -23.91 7.67 10.55
C ARG A 189 -23.32 6.95 9.34
N TYR A 190 -22.54 5.89 9.55
CA TYR A 190 -21.73 5.26 8.49
C TYR A 190 -22.12 3.82 8.19
N PHE A 191 -22.85 3.14 9.06
CA PHE A 191 -23.35 1.78 8.84
C PHE A 191 -24.75 1.76 8.21
N HIS A 192 -24.90 2.46 7.08
CA HIS A 192 -26.12 2.39 6.29
C HIS A 192 -26.04 1.23 5.30
N LYS A 193 -26.52 0.03 5.70
CA LYS A 193 -26.46 -1.21 4.88
C LYS A 193 -26.86 -1.00 3.41
N ARG A 194 -27.92 -0.22 3.16
CA ARG A 194 -28.42 0.09 1.81
C ARG A 194 -27.43 0.92 0.99
N GLU A 195 -26.81 1.93 1.60
CA GLU A 195 -25.85 2.81 0.91
C GLU A 195 -24.56 2.07 0.62
N ILE A 196 -24.07 1.30 1.60
CA ILE A 196 -22.89 0.44 1.44
C ILE A 196 -23.14 -0.55 0.30
N LEU A 197 -24.29 -1.26 0.32
CA LEU A 197 -24.66 -2.17 -0.77
C LEU A 197 -24.73 -1.45 -2.12
N SER A 198 -25.36 -0.28 -2.18
CA SER A 198 -25.43 0.50 -3.43
C SER A 198 -24.05 0.89 -3.93
N SER A 199 -23.12 1.24 -3.04
CA SER A 199 -21.75 1.61 -3.40
C SER A 199 -20.97 0.38 -3.91
N LEU A 200 -21.07 -0.76 -3.22
CA LEU A 200 -20.47 -2.02 -3.65
C LEU A 200 -20.97 -2.45 -5.03
N MET A 201 -22.28 -2.38 -5.26
CA MET A 201 -22.87 -2.68 -6.56
C MET A 201 -22.40 -1.71 -7.65
N LYS A 202 -22.32 -0.41 -7.35
CA LYS A 202 -21.77 0.58 -8.29
C LYS A 202 -20.30 0.27 -8.61
N LYS A 203 -19.47 -0.03 -7.60
CA LYS A 203 -18.05 -0.39 -7.76
C LYS A 203 -17.91 -1.58 -8.69
N LEU A 204 -18.70 -2.64 -8.48
CA LEU A 204 -18.68 -3.85 -9.28
C LEU A 204 -19.18 -3.62 -10.73
N MET A 205 -20.31 -2.95 -10.90
CA MET A 205 -20.90 -2.72 -12.22
C MET A 205 -20.07 -1.77 -13.08
N ASN A 206 -19.36 -0.82 -12.44
CA ASN A 206 -18.51 0.16 -13.10
C ASN A 206 -17.05 -0.28 -13.24
N ILE A 207 -16.71 -1.55 -12.97
CA ILE A 207 -15.37 -2.05 -13.31
C ILE A 207 -15.15 -1.87 -14.82
N SER A 208 -14.05 -1.21 -15.18
CA SER A 208 -13.68 -0.95 -16.57
C SER A 208 -13.48 -2.26 -17.32
N PRO A 209 -14.10 -2.43 -18.50
CA PRO A 209 -13.84 -3.59 -19.36
C PRO A 209 -12.37 -3.66 -19.74
N ILE A 210 -11.83 -4.88 -19.77
CA ILE A 210 -10.50 -5.18 -20.26
C ILE A 210 -10.55 -5.11 -21.78
N THR A 211 -9.75 -4.21 -22.37
CA THR A 211 -9.73 -3.97 -23.82
C THR A 211 -8.66 -4.80 -24.54
N CYS A 212 -7.61 -5.19 -23.83
CA CYS A 212 -6.55 -6.03 -24.34
C CYS A 212 -6.06 -7.01 -23.26
N GLU A 213 -5.57 -8.17 -23.70
CA GLU A 213 -5.09 -9.22 -22.83
C GLU A 213 -3.93 -8.70 -21.96
N SER A 214 -4.18 -8.63 -20.65
CA SER A 214 -3.22 -8.09 -19.68
C SER A 214 -3.38 -8.80 -18.34
N HIS A 215 -2.31 -9.50 -17.92
CA HIS A 215 -2.28 -10.19 -16.63
C HIS A 215 -2.63 -9.25 -15.46
N ALA A 216 -2.15 -8.01 -15.49
CA ALA A 216 -2.37 -7.03 -14.43
C ALA A 216 -3.83 -6.58 -14.35
N GLN A 217 -4.49 -6.38 -15.50
CA GLN A 217 -5.90 -5.99 -15.53
C GLN A 217 -6.82 -7.14 -15.13
N ILE A 218 -6.50 -8.37 -15.56
CA ILE A 218 -7.23 -9.58 -15.17
C ILE A 218 -7.15 -9.81 -13.65
N LEU A 219 -5.96 -9.71 -13.06
CA LEU A 219 -5.80 -9.87 -11.61
C LEU A 219 -6.55 -8.78 -10.82
N ARG A 220 -6.49 -7.52 -11.27
CA ARG A 220 -7.25 -6.43 -10.64
C ARG A 220 -8.76 -6.67 -10.69
N LEU A 221 -9.29 -7.17 -11.81
CA LEU A 221 -10.70 -7.54 -11.94
C LEU A 221 -11.07 -8.66 -10.96
N VAL A 222 -10.25 -9.71 -10.87
CA VAL A 222 -10.44 -10.82 -9.93
C VAL A 222 -10.42 -10.33 -8.49
N ASP A 223 -9.44 -9.51 -8.11
CA ASP A 223 -9.29 -9.01 -6.74
C ASP A 223 -10.45 -8.09 -6.35
N SER A 224 -10.84 -7.17 -7.25
CA SER A 224 -11.98 -6.27 -7.02
C SER A 224 -13.30 -7.05 -6.87
N THR A 225 -13.48 -8.11 -7.66
CA THR A 225 -14.67 -8.97 -7.56
C THR A 225 -14.69 -9.73 -6.24
N LYS A 226 -13.58 -10.35 -5.85
CA LYS A 226 -13.45 -11.08 -4.58
C LYS A 226 -13.65 -10.17 -3.37
N GLU A 227 -13.11 -8.95 -3.43
CA GLU A 227 -13.32 -7.93 -2.41
C GLU A 227 -14.81 -7.61 -2.25
N CYS A 228 -15.52 -7.34 -3.35
CA CYS A 228 -16.95 -7.07 -3.31
C CYS A 228 -17.76 -8.24 -2.75
N VAL A 229 -17.49 -9.48 -3.18
CA VAL A 229 -18.18 -10.68 -2.68
C VAL A 229 -17.99 -10.84 -1.17
N ARG A 230 -16.76 -10.69 -0.66
CA ARG A 230 -16.49 -10.75 0.79
C ARG A 230 -17.26 -9.68 1.58
N LEU A 231 -17.33 -8.46 1.06
CA LEU A 231 -18.07 -7.37 1.71
C LEU A 231 -19.59 -7.59 1.68
N LEU A 232 -20.12 -8.25 0.64
CA LEU A 232 -21.52 -8.68 0.62
C LEU A 232 -21.81 -9.74 1.68
N GLU A 233 -20.92 -10.72 1.86
CA GLU A 233 -21.04 -11.72 2.91
C GLU A 233 -21.00 -11.08 4.31
N THR A 234 -20.18 -10.03 4.53
CA THR A 234 -20.18 -9.23 5.78
C THR A 234 -21.51 -8.52 6.04
N LEU A 235 -22.30 -8.25 4.99
CA LEU A 235 -23.65 -7.69 5.10
C LEU A 235 -24.74 -8.75 5.26
N ASP A 236 -24.37 -10.02 5.47
CA ASP A 236 -25.24 -11.20 5.49
C ASP A 236 -25.92 -11.50 4.13
N LEU A 237 -25.32 -11.04 3.02
CA LEU A 237 -25.81 -11.27 1.66
C LEU A 237 -24.93 -12.32 0.97
N LYS A 238 -25.33 -13.60 1.11
CA LYS A 238 -24.63 -14.70 0.46
C LYS A 238 -24.80 -14.67 -1.06
N VAL A 239 -23.71 -14.88 -1.78
CA VAL A 239 -23.70 -14.99 -3.24
C VAL A 239 -23.90 -16.46 -3.61
N GLU A 240 -25.15 -16.89 -3.71
CA GLU A 240 -25.53 -18.26 -4.04
C GLU A 240 -26.60 -18.29 -5.13
N GLY A 241 -26.72 -19.44 -5.82
CA GLY A 241 -27.74 -19.69 -6.83
C GLY A 241 -27.71 -18.65 -7.96
N THR A 242 -28.82 -17.94 -8.17
CA THR A 242 -28.95 -16.97 -9.26
C THR A 242 -28.01 -15.78 -9.12
N ALA A 243 -27.68 -15.36 -7.90
CA ALA A 243 -26.78 -14.23 -7.68
C ALA A 243 -25.36 -14.56 -8.15
N ASP A 244 -24.89 -15.78 -7.89
CA ASP A 244 -23.59 -16.29 -8.36
C ASP A 244 -23.52 -16.28 -9.90
N ILE A 245 -24.57 -16.81 -10.55
CA ILE A 245 -24.67 -16.87 -12.02
C ILE A 245 -24.69 -15.46 -12.63
N ILE A 246 -25.50 -14.54 -12.08
CA ILE A 246 -25.58 -13.16 -12.57
C ILE A 246 -24.21 -12.48 -12.47
N LEU A 247 -23.54 -12.61 -11.33
CA LEU A 247 -22.22 -12.01 -11.11
C LEU A 247 -21.16 -12.63 -12.03
N MET A 248 -21.20 -13.94 -12.25
CA MET A 248 -20.34 -14.64 -13.19
C MET A 248 -20.45 -14.02 -14.59
N PHE A 249 -21.67 -13.87 -15.12
CA PHE A 249 -21.89 -13.26 -16.44
C PHE A 249 -21.48 -11.79 -16.46
N VAL A 250 -21.80 -11.01 -15.42
CA VAL A 250 -21.39 -9.59 -15.32
C VAL A 250 -19.87 -9.47 -15.47
N ILE A 251 -19.09 -10.32 -14.80
CA ILE A 251 -17.63 -10.32 -14.90
C ILE A 251 -17.16 -10.82 -16.26
N GLN A 252 -17.80 -11.86 -16.82
CA GLN A 252 -17.48 -12.37 -18.16
C GLN A 252 -17.62 -11.27 -19.24
N PHE A 253 -18.63 -10.40 -19.14
CA PHE A 253 -18.81 -9.28 -20.06
C PHE A 253 -17.73 -8.18 -19.92
N LYS A 254 -16.97 -8.17 -18.82
CA LYS A 254 -15.82 -7.26 -18.63
C LYS A 254 -14.52 -7.79 -19.24
N LEU A 255 -14.47 -9.04 -19.68
CA LEU A 255 -13.28 -9.64 -20.29
C LEU A 255 -13.13 -9.22 -21.75
N ASP A 256 -11.88 -9.15 -22.23
CA ASP A 256 -11.58 -9.00 -23.66
C ASP A 256 -11.97 -10.26 -24.44
N SER A 257 -12.01 -10.14 -25.77
CA SER A 257 -12.42 -11.24 -26.66
C SER A 257 -11.52 -12.46 -26.56
N THR A 258 -10.22 -12.28 -26.32
CA THR A 258 -9.24 -13.37 -26.29
C THR A 258 -9.41 -14.18 -25.01
N THR A 259 -9.38 -13.53 -23.84
CA THR A 259 -9.60 -14.19 -22.56
C THR A 259 -10.98 -14.83 -22.48
N ARG A 260 -12.02 -14.21 -23.04
CA ARG A 260 -13.36 -14.82 -23.14
C ARG A 260 -13.35 -16.09 -24.00
N GLY A 261 -12.64 -16.08 -25.12
CA GLY A 261 -12.49 -17.28 -25.96
C GLY A 261 -11.76 -18.43 -25.25
N TRP A 262 -10.73 -18.12 -24.45
CA TRP A 262 -10.07 -19.12 -23.61
C TRP A 262 -10.97 -19.68 -22.51
N TRP A 263 -11.78 -18.82 -21.90
CA TRP A 263 -12.77 -19.24 -20.91
C TRP A 263 -13.78 -20.22 -21.51
N GLU A 264 -14.42 -19.86 -22.63
CA GLU A 264 -15.40 -20.74 -23.30
C GLU A 264 -14.82 -22.10 -23.69
N ARG A 265 -13.55 -22.15 -24.11
CA ARG A 265 -12.85 -23.41 -24.43
C ARG A 265 -12.57 -24.28 -23.21
N SER A 266 -12.51 -23.68 -22.02
CA SER A 266 -12.25 -24.41 -20.77
C SER A 266 -13.52 -25.03 -20.17
N LEU A 267 -14.69 -24.63 -20.67
CA LEU A 267 -15.98 -25.07 -20.17
C LEU A 267 -16.45 -26.37 -20.83
N ASP A 268 -17.25 -27.11 -20.07
CA ASP A 268 -18.05 -28.23 -20.55
C ASP A 268 -19.42 -27.71 -20.97
N SER A 269 -19.91 -28.11 -22.16
CA SER A 269 -21.10 -27.50 -22.79
C SER A 269 -22.40 -27.71 -22.02
N GLU A 270 -22.45 -28.68 -21.11
CA GLU A 270 -23.66 -29.02 -20.35
C GLU A 270 -23.75 -28.34 -18.97
N LYS A 271 -22.68 -27.72 -18.47
CA LYS A 271 -22.62 -27.17 -17.11
C LYS A 271 -22.62 -25.65 -17.10
N ILE A 272 -23.52 -25.06 -16.30
CA ILE A 272 -23.49 -23.62 -16.02
C ILE A 272 -22.33 -23.36 -15.05
N PRO A 273 -21.33 -22.56 -15.44
CA PRO A 273 -20.19 -22.30 -14.58
C PRO A 273 -20.56 -21.34 -13.44
N SER A 274 -19.90 -21.51 -12.32
CA SER A 274 -20.02 -20.63 -11.15
C SER A 274 -19.06 -19.43 -11.23
N LEU A 275 -19.33 -18.37 -10.46
CA LEU A 275 -18.40 -17.25 -10.33
C LEU A 275 -17.04 -17.73 -9.79
N SER A 276 -17.06 -18.68 -8.85
CA SER A 276 -15.85 -19.27 -8.26
C SER A 276 -14.96 -19.93 -9.33
N GLU A 277 -15.56 -20.67 -10.26
CA GLU A 277 -14.85 -21.31 -11.37
C GLU A 277 -14.24 -20.27 -12.31
N LEU A 278 -15.01 -19.25 -12.69
CA LEU A 278 -14.51 -18.14 -13.52
C LEU A 278 -13.32 -17.45 -12.86
N LEU A 279 -13.41 -17.09 -11.58
CA LEU A 279 -12.34 -16.41 -10.85
C LEU A 279 -11.08 -17.29 -10.72
N LYS A 280 -11.23 -18.60 -10.57
CA LYS A 280 -10.11 -19.56 -10.57
C LYS A 280 -9.44 -19.63 -11.94
N PHE A 281 -10.24 -19.74 -13.00
CA PHE A 281 -9.73 -19.72 -14.38
C PHE A 281 -8.96 -18.44 -14.66
N LEU A 282 -9.54 -17.26 -14.39
CA LEU A 282 -8.90 -15.97 -14.64
C LEU A 282 -7.58 -15.82 -13.87
N SER A 283 -7.54 -16.31 -12.62
CA SER A 283 -6.31 -16.33 -11.83
C SER A 283 -5.22 -17.20 -12.47
N ASN A 284 -5.59 -18.37 -13.02
CA ASN A 284 -4.65 -19.27 -13.69
C ASN A 284 -4.20 -18.72 -15.05
N HIS A 285 -5.12 -18.16 -15.83
CA HIS A 285 -4.84 -17.54 -17.12
C HIS A 285 -3.94 -16.31 -16.97
N ALA A 286 -4.17 -15.46 -15.97
CA ALA A 286 -3.26 -14.35 -15.67
C ALA A 286 -1.84 -14.83 -15.34
N ARG A 287 -1.69 -15.97 -14.65
CA ARG A 287 -0.36 -16.57 -14.40
C ARG A 287 0.29 -17.10 -15.67
N SER A 288 -0.45 -17.77 -16.55
CA SER A 288 0.13 -18.26 -17.82
C SER A 288 0.63 -17.11 -18.69
N LEU A 289 -0.10 -16.00 -18.74
CA LEU A 289 0.32 -14.79 -19.44
C LEU A 289 1.60 -14.17 -18.86
N MET A 290 1.78 -14.23 -17.53
CA MET A 290 3.05 -13.79 -16.92
C MET A 290 4.20 -14.68 -17.38
N THR A 291 4.02 -16.00 -17.43
CA THR A 291 5.07 -16.94 -17.89
C THR A 291 5.42 -16.74 -19.36
N GLU A 292 4.44 -16.46 -20.22
CA GLU A 292 4.67 -16.12 -21.64
C GLU A 292 5.45 -14.81 -21.80
N GLY A 293 5.25 -13.82 -20.92
CA GLY A 293 6.01 -12.56 -20.89
C GLY A 293 7.50 -12.71 -20.55
N TYR A 294 7.91 -13.81 -19.89
CA TYR A 294 9.33 -14.16 -19.65
C TYR A 294 9.94 -15.00 -20.78
N GLY A 295 9.12 -15.51 -21.70
CA GLY A 295 9.58 -16.17 -22.92
C GLY A 295 9.98 -15.14 -23.95
N VAL A 296 11.27 -14.80 -24.00
CA VAL A 296 12.00 -14.15 -25.10
C VAL A 296 11.16 -13.13 -25.87
N LYS A 297 11.46 -11.82 -25.71
CA LYS A 297 11.21 -10.84 -26.77
C LYS A 297 11.81 -11.40 -28.07
N ARG A 298 11.05 -12.16 -28.85
CA ARG A 298 11.35 -12.42 -30.24
C ARG A 298 11.19 -11.04 -30.83
N ASN A 299 12.33 -10.36 -30.99
CA ASN A 299 12.46 -9.29 -31.94
C ASN A 299 11.95 -9.86 -33.26
N ILE A 300 10.66 -9.64 -33.53
CA ILE A 300 10.16 -9.56 -34.89
C ILE A 300 10.76 -8.25 -35.39
N SER A 301 12.07 -8.31 -35.67
CA SER A 301 12.65 -7.43 -36.65
C SER A 301 11.81 -7.66 -37.88
N ASN A 302 11.08 -6.62 -38.29
CA ASN A 302 10.54 -6.53 -39.64
C ASN A 302 11.73 -6.60 -40.60
N LYS A 303 12.28 -7.79 -40.82
CA LYS A 303 13.06 -8.08 -42.00
C LYS A 303 12.05 -7.95 -43.13
N LYS A 304 12.09 -6.81 -43.82
CA LYS A 304 11.62 -6.72 -45.19
C LYS A 304 12.24 -7.93 -45.90
N VAL A 305 11.41 -8.92 -46.22
CA VAL A 305 11.82 -10.03 -47.07
C VAL A 305 11.94 -9.41 -48.46
N THR A 306 13.14 -8.96 -48.79
CA THR A 306 13.50 -8.68 -50.17
C THR A 306 13.68 -10.04 -50.82
N LEU A 307 12.74 -10.41 -51.70
CA LEU A 307 12.86 -11.58 -52.58
C LEU A 307 14.15 -11.41 -53.40
N VAL A 308 15.19 -12.14 -53.05
CA VAL A 308 16.33 -12.36 -53.94
C VAL A 308 15.87 -13.42 -54.93
N ALA A 309 15.65 -13.02 -56.17
CA ALA A 309 15.46 -13.94 -57.28
C ALA A 309 16.78 -14.67 -57.57
N SER A 310 17.07 -15.74 -56.83
CA SER A 310 18.01 -16.76 -57.26
C SER A 310 17.23 -17.80 -58.06
N GLY A 311 17.59 -17.95 -59.34
CA GLY A 311 16.89 -18.77 -60.33
C GLY A 311 16.83 -20.25 -59.94
N PHE A 312 15.82 -20.61 -59.16
CA PHE A 312 15.44 -22.00 -58.90
C PHE A 312 14.16 -22.28 -59.69
N GLN A 313 14.29 -23.04 -60.77
CA GLN A 313 13.13 -23.59 -61.47
C GLN A 313 12.44 -24.59 -60.54
N LEU A 314 11.25 -24.22 -60.05
CA LEU A 314 10.39 -25.10 -59.27
C LEU A 314 9.66 -26.04 -60.23
N HIS A 315 10.13 -27.28 -60.28
CA HIS A 315 9.50 -28.36 -61.03
C HIS A 315 8.36 -28.94 -60.17
N CYS A 316 7.19 -29.19 -60.76
CA CYS A 316 6.10 -29.84 -60.03
C CYS A 316 6.50 -31.24 -59.58
N THR A 317 6.38 -31.57 -58.29
CA THR A 317 6.76 -32.87 -57.74
C THR A 317 5.90 -34.04 -58.22
N TYR A 318 4.79 -33.77 -58.92
CA TYR A 318 3.88 -34.78 -59.44
C TYR A 318 4.10 -35.11 -60.92
N CYS A 319 4.54 -34.14 -61.73
CA CYS A 319 4.71 -34.32 -63.18
C CYS A 319 6.06 -33.84 -63.73
N GLN A 320 6.94 -33.32 -62.86
CA GLN A 320 8.28 -32.78 -63.16
C GLN A 320 8.35 -31.64 -64.20
N ASN A 321 7.21 -31.06 -64.60
CA ASN A 321 7.17 -29.92 -65.50
C ASN A 321 6.99 -28.59 -64.73
N ASN A 322 7.45 -27.49 -65.33
CA ASN A 322 7.30 -26.14 -64.79
C ASN A 322 5.90 -25.59 -65.14
N HIS A 323 5.10 -25.30 -64.13
CA HIS A 323 3.79 -24.68 -64.27
C HIS A 323 3.78 -23.32 -63.58
N ASN A 324 3.32 -22.28 -64.28
CA ASN A 324 2.98 -21.00 -63.65
C ASN A 324 1.52 -21.05 -63.20
N LEU A 325 1.30 -20.83 -61.90
CA LEU A 325 -0.04 -20.60 -61.34
C LEU A 325 -0.44 -19.17 -61.70
N ASN A 326 -1.32 -19.01 -62.70
CA ASN A 326 -2.06 -17.77 -62.93
C ASN A 326 -3.40 -17.81 -62.19
#